data_AF-A0A2W6CLR7-F1
#
_entry.id   AF-A0A2W6CLR7-F1
#
_cell.length_a   1.000
_cell.length_b   1.000
_cell.length_c   1.000
_cell.angle_alpha   90.00
_cell.angle_beta   90.00
_cell.angle_gamma   90.00
#
_symmetry.space_group_name_H-M   'P 1'
#
loop_
_entity.id
_entity.type
_entity.pdbx_description
1 polymer ?
#
loop_
_entity_poly.entity_id
_entity_poly.type
_entity_poly.pdbx_seq_one_letter_code
_entity_poly.pdbx_strand_id
1 'polypeptide(L)'
;MPTTLSLVGSTGSIGTQAVDVIRAAPDRYRVVAIGAHRSVKELAAQAVELRPQQVAIADSSLAGQLAEALPPGIEVLAGPEAMAAITGRPAKPTTPLTTVSAVSAMAAMASG
;
A
#
# COMPACT_ATOMS: atom_id res chain seq x y z
N MET A 1 -4.65 19.39 0.19
CA MET A 1 -5.25 18.03 0.11
C MET A 1 -4.11 17.03 0.01
N PRO A 2 -4.05 15.98 0.84
CA PRO A 2 -2.96 15.01 0.81
C PRO A 2 -3.00 14.20 -0.49
N THR A 3 -1.83 13.97 -1.07
CA THR A 3 -1.64 13.08 -2.22
C THR A 3 -1.92 11.66 -1.77
N THR A 4 -2.88 11.02 -2.42
CA THR A 4 -3.28 9.66 -2.08
C THR A 4 -2.60 8.67 -3.03
N LEU A 5 -2.11 7.55 -2.50
CA LEU A 5 -1.24 6.64 -3.23
C LEU A 5 -1.40 5.17 -2.80
N SER A 6 -1.09 4.29 -3.74
CA SER A 6 -1.01 2.84 -3.55
C SER A 6 0.43 2.36 -3.68
N LEU A 7 0.93 1.62 -2.69
CA LEU A 7 2.32 1.20 -2.62
C LEU A 7 2.47 -0.30 -2.88
N VAL A 8 2.78 -0.64 -4.14
CA VAL A 8 3.09 -2.01 -4.57
C VAL A 8 4.55 -2.33 -4.25
N GLY A 9 4.80 -3.43 -3.53
CA GLY A 9 6.14 -3.82 -3.12
C GLY A 9 6.67 -2.99 -1.95
N SER A 10 5.80 -2.64 -1.00
CA SER A 10 6.11 -1.77 0.15
C SER A 10 7.22 -2.30 1.07
N THR A 11 7.51 -3.59 1.00
CA THR A 11 8.56 -4.28 1.77
C THR A 11 9.86 -4.49 0.97
N GLY A 12 9.93 -4.00 -0.26
CA GLY A 12 11.17 -3.97 -1.06
C GLY A 12 11.96 -2.70 -0.79
N SER A 13 13.23 -2.63 -1.22
CA SER A 13 14.10 -1.47 -0.93
C SER A 13 13.51 -0.10 -1.32
N ILE A 14 12.85 0.00 -2.48
CA ILE A 14 12.15 1.23 -2.91
C ILE A 14 10.89 1.45 -2.07
N GLY A 15 10.15 0.38 -1.78
CA GLY A 15 8.94 0.44 -0.99
C GLY A 15 9.17 0.92 0.43
N THR A 16 10.20 0.41 1.11
CA THR A 16 10.52 0.81 2.48
C THR A 16 10.97 2.27 2.55
N GLN A 17 11.78 2.71 1.58
CA GLN A 17 12.14 4.13 1.45
C GLN A 17 10.90 5.01 1.22
N ALA A 18 9.96 4.58 0.38
CA ALA A 18 8.72 5.31 0.16
C ALA A 18 7.88 5.39 1.45
N VAL A 19 7.81 4.31 2.23
CA VAL A 19 7.16 4.30 3.55
C VAL A 19 7.82 5.32 4.48
N ASP A 20 9.15 5.39 4.52
CA ASP A 20 9.87 6.34 5.37
C ASP A 20 9.58 7.81 5.00
N VAL A 21 9.44 8.12 3.71
CA VAL A 21 9.02 9.47 3.26
C VAL A 21 7.58 9.76 3.66
N ILE A 22 6.67 8.78 3.53
CA ILE A 22 5.27 8.93 3.96
C ILE A 22 5.18 9.18 5.46
N ARG A 23 5.97 8.45 6.26
CA ARG A 23 6.10 8.64 7.71
C ARG A 23 6.60 10.02 8.10
N ALA A 24 7.53 10.57 7.32
CA ALA A 24 8.06 11.91 7.55
C ALA A 24 7.08 13.04 7.18
N ALA A 25 6.04 12.74 6.40
CA ALA A 25 5.07 13.73 5.92
C ALA A 25 3.61 13.22 5.89
N PRO A 26 3.04 12.83 7.05
CA PRO A 26 1.70 12.24 7.11
C PRO A 26 0.58 13.20 6.66
N ASP A 27 0.79 14.52 6.76
CA ASP A 27 -0.17 15.53 6.29
C ASP A 27 -0.17 15.69 4.75
N ARG A 28 0.89 15.22 4.08
CA ARG A 28 1.06 15.32 2.62
C ARG A 28 0.61 14.06 1.90
N TYR A 29 0.63 12.91 2.57
CA TYR A 29 0.43 11.62 1.93
C TYR A 29 -0.63 10.78 2.63
N ARG A 30 -1.48 10.13 1.84
CA ARG A 30 -2.46 9.17 2.34
C ARG A 30 -2.31 7.84 1.60
N VAL A 31 -2.02 6.79 2.35
CA VAL A 31 -1.89 5.45 1.77
C VAL A 31 -3.24 4.77 1.75
N VAL A 32 -3.72 4.40 0.56
CA VAL A 32 -4.99 3.69 0.41
C VAL A 32 -4.81 2.20 0.24
N ALA A 33 -3.69 1.78 -0.34
CA ALA A 33 -3.34 0.38 -0.45
C ALA A 33 -1.83 0.16 -0.33
N ILE A 34 -1.44 -0.97 0.24
CA ILE A 34 -0.05 -1.46 0.22
C ILE A 34 -0.03 -2.91 -0.23
N GLY A 35 1.09 -3.38 -0.77
CA GLY A 35 1.22 -4.79 -1.09
C GLY A 35 2.65 -5.30 -1.09
N ALA A 36 2.81 -6.60 -0.86
CA ALA A 36 4.09 -7.28 -0.88
C ALA A 36 3.99 -8.66 -1.53
N HIS A 37 5.14 -9.25 -1.88
CA HIS A 37 5.17 -10.59 -2.45
C HIS A 37 4.94 -11.66 -1.37
N ARG A 38 5.75 -11.64 -0.31
CA ARG A 38 5.73 -12.67 0.76
C ARG A 38 5.94 -12.15 2.20
N SER A 39 6.28 -10.87 2.37
CA SER A 39 6.74 -10.34 3.66
C SER A 39 5.58 -9.99 4.60
N VAL A 40 4.87 -11.00 5.10
CA VAL A 40 3.65 -10.82 5.92
C VAL A 40 3.90 -9.94 7.15
N LYS A 41 4.94 -10.24 7.93
CA LYS A 41 5.22 -9.53 9.19
C LYS A 41 5.43 -8.03 8.96
N GLU A 42 6.22 -7.68 7.95
CA GLU A 42 6.54 -6.30 7.63
C GLU A 42 5.33 -5.58 7.01
N LEU A 43 4.62 -6.27 6.12
CA LEU A 43 3.39 -5.75 5.52
C LEU A 43 2.31 -5.47 6.57
N ALA A 44 2.12 -6.36 7.54
CA ALA A 44 1.19 -6.17 8.64
C ALA A 44 1.60 -5.00 9.54
N ALA A 45 2.88 -4.88 9.88
CA ALA A 45 3.38 -3.74 10.66
C ALA A 45 3.11 -2.40 9.95
N GLN A 46 3.40 -2.33 8.65
CA GLN A 46 3.10 -1.17 7.82
C GLN A 46 1.60 -0.89 7.75
N ALA A 47 0.75 -1.91 7.66
CA ALA A 47 -0.71 -1.74 7.62
C ALA A 47 -1.31 -1.25 8.94
N VAL A 48 -0.77 -1.68 10.09
CA VAL A 48 -1.19 -1.19 11.41
C VAL A 48 -0.92 0.30 11.56
N GLU A 49 0.23 0.75 11.05
CA GLU A 49 0.68 2.13 11.12
C GLU A 49 -0.04 3.03 10.11
N LEU A 50 -0.04 2.63 8.84
CA LEU A 50 -0.55 3.44 7.72
C LEU A 50 -2.07 3.36 7.58
N ARG A 51 -2.71 2.36 8.20
CA ARG A 51 -4.16 2.10 8.14
C ARG A 51 -4.74 2.18 6.71
N PRO A 52 -4.15 1.45 5.73
CA PRO A 52 -4.68 1.44 4.37
C PRO A 52 -6.07 0.78 4.35
N GLN A 53 -6.84 1.04 3.30
CA GLN A 53 -8.11 0.38 3.08
C GLN A 53 -7.90 -1.06 2.59
N GLN A 54 -6.82 -1.29 1.84
CA GLN A 54 -6.54 -2.57 1.19
C GLN A 54 -5.08 -2.99 1.40
N VAL A 55 -4.87 -4.29 1.57
CA VAL A 55 -3.53 -4.89 1.63
C VAL A 55 -3.49 -6.06 0.65
N ALA A 56 -2.52 -6.04 -0.26
CA ALA A 56 -2.32 -7.11 -1.23
C ALA A 56 -1.12 -7.99 -0.89
N ILE A 57 -1.28 -9.31 -0.99
CA ILE A 57 -0.18 -10.27 -0.96
C ILE A 57 -0.19 -11.17 -2.18
N ALA A 58 0.94 -11.26 -2.89
CA ALA A 58 0.99 -12.03 -4.12
C ALA A 58 0.88 -13.55 -3.86
N ASP A 59 1.45 -14.03 -2.76
CA ASP A 59 1.38 -15.42 -2.35
C ASP A 59 0.06 -15.70 -1.61
N SER A 60 -0.84 -16.45 -2.25
CA SER A 60 -2.15 -16.79 -1.70
C SER A 60 -2.08 -17.70 -0.47
N SER A 61 -0.99 -18.46 -0.30
CA SER A 61 -0.82 -19.32 0.89
C SER A 61 -0.64 -18.51 2.18
N LEU A 62 -0.22 -17.25 2.05
CA LEU A 62 0.04 -16.34 3.17
C LEU A 62 -1.16 -15.47 3.55
N ALA A 63 -2.27 -15.57 2.81
CA ALA A 63 -3.45 -14.74 3.02
C ALA A 63 -4.04 -14.86 4.42
N GLY A 64 -4.14 -16.10 4.94
CA GLY A 64 -4.68 -16.37 6.28
C GLY A 64 -3.79 -15.75 7.37
N GLN A 65 -2.48 -15.98 7.29
CA GLN A 65 -1.52 -15.41 8.23
C GLN A 65 -1.54 -13.87 8.21
N LEU A 66 -1.69 -13.28 7.02
CA LEU A 66 -1.79 -11.84 6.88
C LEU A 66 -3.10 -11.30 7.48
N ALA A 67 -4.23 -11.94 7.21
CA ALA A 67 -5.53 -11.53 7.75
C ALA A 67 -5.55 -11.58 9.28
N GLU A 68 -4.94 -12.59 9.90
CA GLU A 68 -4.82 -12.71 11.36
C GLU A 68 -3.92 -11.62 11.97
N ALA A 69 -2.90 -11.18 11.25
CA ALA A 69 -1.98 -10.15 11.70
C ALA A 69 -2.52 -8.72 11.51
N LEU A 70 -3.62 -8.55 10.78
CA LEU A 70 -4.17 -7.25 10.43
C LEU A 70 -5.29 -6.81 11.39
N PRO A 71 -5.39 -5.50 11.70
CA PRO A 71 -6.53 -4.98 12.42
C PRO A 71 -7.81 -5.08 11.57
N PRO A 72 -8.99 -5.13 12.21
CA PRO A 72 -10.26 -5.16 11.49
C PRO A 72 -10.46 -3.90 10.63
N GLY A 73 -11.18 -4.05 9.51
CA GLY A 73 -11.50 -2.95 8.60
C GLY A 73 -10.53 -2.77 7.43
N ILE A 74 -9.52 -3.63 7.30
CA ILE A 74 -8.61 -3.69 6.15
C ILE A 74 -9.02 -4.86 5.25
N GLU A 75 -9.23 -4.60 3.97
CA GLU A 75 -9.51 -5.63 2.97
C GLU A 75 -8.22 -6.33 2.55
N VAL A 76 -8.17 -7.66 2.65
CA VAL A 76 -7.02 -8.45 2.22
C VAL A 76 -7.27 -9.01 0.83
N LEU A 77 -6.38 -8.68 -0.10
CA LEU A 77 -6.35 -9.22 -1.46
C LEU A 77 -5.18 -10.20 -1.57
N ALA A 78 -5.42 -11.39 -2.11
CA ALA A 78 -4.39 -12.42 -2.20
C ALA A 78 -4.35 -13.10 -3.57
N GLY A 79 -3.15 -13.50 -3.98
CA GLY A 79 -2.92 -14.23 -5.23
C GLY A 79 -2.27 -13.39 -6.33
N PRO A 80 -2.06 -13.99 -7.52
CA PRO A 80 -1.25 -13.40 -8.59
C PRO A 80 -1.80 -12.07 -9.11
N GLU A 81 -3.11 -11.83 -8.95
CA GLU A 81 -3.81 -10.63 -9.39
C GLU A 81 -3.89 -9.54 -8.30
N ALA A 82 -3.56 -9.86 -7.05
CA ALA A 82 -3.75 -8.96 -5.91
C ALA A 82 -2.96 -7.65 -6.05
N MET A 83 -1.72 -7.75 -6.56
CA MET A 83 -0.88 -6.57 -6.79
C MET A 83 -1.44 -5.68 -7.91
N ALA A 84 -2.03 -6.27 -8.96
CA ALA A 84 -2.68 -5.52 -10.02
C ALA A 84 -3.96 -4.84 -9.52
N ALA A 85 -4.74 -5.54 -8.68
CA ALA A 85 -5.98 -5.01 -8.12
C ALA A 85 -5.77 -3.71 -7.33
N ILE A 86 -4.68 -3.58 -6.57
CA ILE A 86 -4.37 -2.36 -5.81
C ILE A 86 -3.77 -1.22 -6.65
N THR A 87 -3.35 -1.50 -7.89
CA THR A 87 -2.90 -0.46 -8.84
C THR A 87 -4.02 0.12 -9.68
N GLY A 88 -5.06 -0.68 -9.97
CA GLY A 88 -6.11 -0.33 -10.92
C GLY A 88 -7.42 0.15 -10.29
N ARG A 89 -7.60 0.02 -8.97
CA ARG A 89 -8.84 0.40 -8.29
C ARG A 89 -8.67 1.78 -7.63
N PRO A 90 -9.49 2.79 -7.97
CA PRO A 90 -9.66 3.91 -7.07
C PRO A 90 -10.27 3.35 -5.78
N ALA A 91 -9.57 3.51 -4.65
CA ALA A 91 -10.21 3.51 -3.35
C ALA A 91 -11.51 4.32 -3.47
N LYS A 92 -12.65 3.69 -3.18
CA LYS A 92 -14.03 4.20 -3.33
C LYS A 92 -14.07 5.75 -3.43
N PRO A 93 -14.41 6.33 -4.59
CA PRO A 93 -14.09 7.72 -4.88
C PRO A 93 -14.96 8.69 -4.08
N THR A 94 -14.33 9.67 -3.44
CA THR A 94 -14.99 10.93 -3.06
C THR A 94 -14.33 12.17 -3.66
N THR A 95 -13.24 12.04 -4.43
CA THR A 95 -12.58 13.18 -5.08
C THR A 95 -11.72 12.73 -6.27
N PRO A 96 -11.50 13.58 -7.29
CA PRO A 96 -10.61 13.28 -8.39
C PRO A 96 -9.17 13.19 -7.85
N LEU A 97 -8.48 12.10 -8.16
CA LEU A 97 -7.15 11.83 -7.63
C LEU A 97 -6.25 11.15 -8.66
N THR A 98 -5.07 11.72 -8.88
CA THR A 98 -3.98 11.17 -9.66
C THR A 98 -3.51 9.84 -9.06
N THR A 99 -3.70 8.73 -9.77
CA THR A 99 -3.19 7.42 -9.36
C THR A 99 -1.70 7.35 -9.65
N VAL A 100 -0.87 7.26 -8.62
CA VAL A 100 0.59 7.11 -8.76
C VAL A 100 0.97 5.73 -8.24
N SER A 101 1.33 4.82 -9.16
CA SER A 101 1.91 3.50 -8.83
C SER A 101 3.28 3.69 -8.16
N ALA A 102 3.74 2.77 -7.31
CA ALA A 102 5.03 2.89 -6.60
C ALA A 102 6.24 3.14 -7.53
N VAL A 103 6.20 2.65 -8.77
CA VAL A 103 7.22 2.95 -9.80
C VAL A 103 7.20 4.45 -10.21
N SER A 104 6.05 5.10 -10.09
CA SER A 104 5.83 6.51 -10.36
C SER A 104 5.85 7.40 -9.10
N ALA A 105 5.71 6.83 -7.89
CA ALA A 105 5.60 7.59 -6.64
C ALA A 105 6.92 8.28 -6.29
N MET A 106 8.05 7.59 -6.45
CA MET A 106 9.37 8.21 -6.28
C MET A 106 9.63 9.30 -7.32
N ALA A 107 9.18 9.12 -8.56
CA ALA A 107 9.26 10.14 -9.59
C ALA A 107 8.41 11.39 -9.23
N ALA A 108 7.22 11.21 -8.66
CA ALA A 108 6.39 12.32 -8.20
C ALA A 108 6.94 13.01 -6.93
N MET A 109 7.58 12.26 -6.01
CA MET A 109 8.18 12.82 -4.78
C MET A 109 9.50 13.56 -5.02
N ALA A 110 10.25 13.21 -6.07
CA ALA A 110 11.49 13.89 -6.48
C ALA A 110 11.24 15.17 -7.31
N SER A 111 9.99 15.43 -7.72
CA SER A 111 9.61 16.54 -8.61
C SER A 111 9.06 17.78 -7.89
N GLY A 112 9.23 17.89 -6.56
CA GLY A 112 8.64 18.96 -5.74
C GLY A 112 9.63 19.70 -4.89
#